data_AF-A0A349ESP9-F1
#
_entry.id   AF-A0A349ESP9-F1
#
_cell.length_a   1.000
_cell.length_b   1.000
_cell.length_c   1.000
_cell.angle_alpha   90.00
_cell.angle_beta   90.00
_cell.angle_gamma   90.00
#
_symmetry.space_group_name_H-M   'P 1'
#
loop_
_entity.id
_entity.type
_entity.pdbx_description
1 polymer ?
#
loop_
_entity_poly.entity_id
_entity_poly.type
_entity_poly.pdbx_seq_one_letter_code
_entity_poly.pdbx_strand_id
1 'polypeptide(L)'
;MVGPPTVEAFLKKHRALALDTSAFIYFVEQHPRYFPLCEKLFAGIETGRFTACTSTLTLLEVLVQPYRLQKDDIVLKFYALLT
;
A
#
# COMPACT_ATOMS: atom_id res chain seq x y z
N MET A 1 20.36 8.20 -22.24
CA MET A 1 18.96 8.19 -21.73
C MET A 1 19.02 7.72 -20.28
N VAL A 2 18.70 8.58 -19.31
CA VAL A 2 18.60 8.15 -17.91
C VAL A 2 17.31 7.34 -17.83
N GLY A 3 17.39 6.04 -17.52
CA GLY A 3 16.21 5.21 -17.30
C GLY A 3 15.32 5.80 -16.19
N PRO A 4 14.04 5.42 -16.12
CA PRO A 4 13.18 5.89 -15.04
C PRO A 4 13.85 5.58 -13.69
N PRO A 5 13.79 6.52 -12.72
CA PRO A 5 14.39 6.29 -11.41
C PRO A 5 13.81 5.01 -10.82
N THR A 6 14.68 4.18 -10.23
CA THR A 6 14.23 2.98 -9.52
C THR A 6 13.31 3.38 -8.38
N VAL A 7 12.39 2.50 -8.00
CA VAL A 7 11.47 2.78 -6.89
C VAL A 7 12.25 3.03 -5.60
N GLU A 8 13.37 2.33 -5.37
CA GLU A 8 14.26 2.61 -4.24
C GLU A 8 14.78 4.05 -4.25
N ALA A 9 15.24 4.56 -5.40
CA ALA A 9 15.73 5.93 -5.51
C ALA A 9 14.60 6.94 -5.27
N PHE A 10 13.40 6.65 -5.78
CA PHE A 10 12.21 7.46 -5.54
C PHE A 10 11.87 7.53 -4.04
N LEU A 11 11.85 6.39 -3.34
CA LEU A 11 11.57 6.30 -1.91
C LEU A 11 12.67 6.91 -1.04
N LYS A 12 13.94 6.96 -1.49
CA LYS A 12 15.00 7.69 -0.77
C LYS A 12 14.81 9.20 -0.84
N LYS A 13 14.27 9.71 -1.95
CA LYS A 13 14.20 11.14 -2.26
C LYS A 13 13.01 11.83 -1.59
N HIS A 14 11.89 11.12 -1.40
CA HIS A 14 10.64 11.72 -0.93
C HIS A 14 10.37 11.41 0.55
N ARG A 15 9.87 12.41 1.28
CA ARG A 15 9.55 12.34 2.72
C ARG A 15 8.06 12.11 2.99
N ALA A 16 7.21 12.37 2.00
CA ALA A 16 5.76 12.21 2.06
C ALA A 16 5.29 11.57 0.75
N LEU A 17 4.45 10.55 0.86
CA LEU A 17 3.97 9.75 -0.26
C LEU A 17 2.43 9.69 -0.23
N ALA A 18 1.80 9.93 -1.38
CA ALA A 18 0.40 9.57 -1.57
C ALA A 18 0.34 8.14 -2.12
N LEU A 19 -0.38 7.25 -1.45
CA LEU A 19 -0.50 5.85 -1.83
C LEU A 19 -1.80 5.63 -2.60
N ASP A 20 -1.66 4.93 -3.73
CA ASP A 20 -2.78 4.38 -4.47
C ASP A 20 -3.27 3.08 -3.82
N THR A 21 -4.53 2.73 -4.10
CA THR A 21 -5.23 1.54 -3.60
C THR A 21 -4.48 0.25 -3.90
N SER A 22 -3.82 0.19 -5.07
CA SER A 22 -3.01 -0.95 -5.48
C SER A 22 -1.90 -1.32 -4.48
N ALA A 23 -1.29 -0.35 -3.79
CA ALA A 23 -0.25 -0.62 -2.81
C ALA A 23 -0.78 -1.46 -1.64
N PHE A 24 -2.00 -1.16 -1.17
CA PHE A 24 -2.67 -1.88 -0.08
C PHE A 24 -3.11 -3.28 -0.51
N ILE A 25 -3.73 -3.40 -1.70
CA ILE A 25 -4.17 -4.69 -2.24
C ILE A 25 -2.98 -5.64 -2.37
N TYR A 26 -1.90 -5.21 -3.00
CA TYR A 26 -0.74 -6.06 -3.22
C TYR A 26 0.01 -6.43 -1.94
N PHE A 27 -0.07 -5.59 -0.91
CA PHE A 27 0.47 -5.91 0.41
C PHE A 27 -0.38 -6.96 1.14
N VAL A 28 -1.69 -6.73 1.24
CA VAL A 28 -2.62 -7.62 1.98
C VAL A 28 -2.76 -8.98 1.30
N GLU A 29 -2.85 -9.01 -0.03
CA GLU A 29 -2.99 -10.24 -0.81
C GLU A 29 -1.66 -10.93 -1.16
N GLN A 30 -0.53 -10.35 -0.74
CA GLN A 30 0.82 -10.88 -1.00
C GLN A 30 1.07 -11.14 -2.50
N HIS A 31 0.74 -10.16 -3.34
CA HIS A 31 0.85 -10.31 -4.80
C HIS A 31 2.29 -10.70 -5.22
N PRO A 32 2.51 -11.81 -5.95
CA PRO A 32 3.84 -12.40 -6.13
C PRO A 32 4.90 -11.45 -6.69
N ARG A 33 4.50 -10.53 -7.56
CA ARG A 33 5.40 -9.56 -8.19
C ARG A 33 5.62 -8.28 -7.37
N TYR A 34 4.59 -7.84 -6.64
CA TYR A 34 4.56 -6.48 -6.07
C TYR A 34 4.68 -6.48 -4.54
N PHE A 35 4.45 -7.61 -3.89
CA PHE A 35 4.61 -7.75 -2.46
C PHE A 35 6.00 -7.33 -1.96
N PRO A 36 7.14 -7.76 -2.57
CA PRO A 36 8.46 -7.35 -2.10
C PRO A 36 8.70 -5.84 -2.16
N LEU A 37 8.00 -5.14 -3.06
CA LEU A 37 8.04 -3.69 -3.16
C LEU A 37 7.17 -3.04 -2.08
N CYS A 38 5.92 -3.50 -1.93
CA CYS A 38 5.00 -3.00 -0.93
C CYS A 38 5.54 -3.23 0.49
N GLU A 39 6.15 -4.38 0.77
CA GLU A 39 6.77 -4.68 2.06
C GLU A 39 7.85 -3.63 2.43
N LYS A 40 8.75 -3.31 1.50
CA LYS A 40 9.74 -2.24 1.70
C LYS A 40 9.10 -0.87 1.89
N LEU A 41 8.02 -0.58 1.15
CA LEU A 41 7.27 0.66 1.26
C LEU A 41 6.65 0.81 2.66
N PHE A 42 5.89 -0.19 3.11
CA PHE A 42 5.22 -0.18 4.42
C PHE A 42 6.21 -0.22 5.59
N ALA A 43 7.28 -1.01 5.50
CA ALA A 43 8.36 -0.98 6.49
C ALA A 43 9.03 0.40 6.59
N GLY A 44 9.16 1.11 5.47
CA GLY A 44 9.64 2.50 5.45
C GLY A 44 8.72 3.48 6.18
N ILE A 45 7.40 3.26 6.09
CA ILE A 45 6.40 4.04 6.82
C ILE A 45 6.47 3.72 8.32
N GLU A 46 6.47 2.43 8.67
CA GLU A 46 6.50 1.95 10.05
C GLU A 46 7.75 2.43 10.81
N THR A 47 8.91 2.43 10.15
CA THR A 47 10.17 2.92 10.72
C THR A 47 10.30 4.45 10.74
N GLY A 48 9.29 5.19 10.25
CA GLY A 48 9.28 6.66 10.23
C GLY A 48 10.22 7.28 9.19
N ARG A 49 10.69 6.52 8.20
CA ARG A 49 11.59 7.01 7.14
C ARG A 49 10.92 8.08 6.27
N PHE A 50 9.63 7.88 6.01
CA PHE A 50 8.73 8.82 5.32
C PHE A 50 7.31 8.62 5.84
N THR A 51 6.49 9.65 5.64
CA THR A 51 5.05 9.60 5.93
C THR A 51 4.27 9.21 4.68
N ALA A 52 3.08 8.66 4.87
CA ALA A 52 2.18 8.31 3.79
C ALA A 52 0.76 8.78 4.07
N CYS A 53 0.03 9.12 3.02
CA CYS A 53 -1.39 9.37 3.08
C CYS A 53 -2.11 8.66 1.92
N THR A 54 -3.41 8.47 2.05
CA THR A 54 -4.28 8.04 0.97
C THR A 54 -5.64 8.71 1.13
N SER A 55 -6.55 8.49 0.20
CA SER A 55 -7.90 9.06 0.25
C SER A 55 -8.87 8.11 0.95
N THR A 56 -9.97 8.65 1.49
CA THR A 56 -11.07 7.81 2.00
C THR A 56 -11.68 6.92 0.90
N LEU A 57 -11.55 7.29 -0.38
CA LEU A 57 -12.01 6.46 -1.50
C LEU A 57 -11.27 5.11 -1.55
N THR A 58 -9.99 5.07 -1.15
CA THR A 58 -9.22 3.83 -1.10
C THR A 58 -9.85 2.79 -0.18
N LEU A 59 -10.43 3.21 0.95
CA LEU A 59 -11.16 2.30 1.84
C LEU A 59 -12.40 1.71 1.15
N LEU A 60 -13.13 2.51 0.36
CA LEU A 60 -14.28 2.00 -0.41
C LEU A 60 -13.82 0.97 -1.44
N GLU A 61 -12.76 1.28 -2.20
CA GLU A 61 -12.24 0.42 -3.27
C GLU A 61 -11.76 -0.93 -2.75
N VAL A 62 -11.00 -0.96 -1.65
CA VAL A 62 -10.48 -2.23 -1.09
C VAL A 62 -11.56 -3.08 -0.43
N LEU A 63 -12.67 -2.48 0.03
CA LEU A 63 -13.72 -3.19 0.76
C LEU A 63 -14.80 -3.79 -0.14
N VAL A 64 -15.02 -3.27 -1.36
CA VAL A 64 -16.08 -3.75 -2.26
C VAL A 64 -16.04 -5.26 -2.44
N GLN A 65 -14.87 -5.80 -2.78
CA GLN A 65 -14.77 -7.22 -3.12
C GLN A 65 -14.74 -8.16 -1.91
N PRO A 66 -14.01 -7.88 -0.83
CA PRO A 66 -14.08 -8.68 0.41
C PRO A 66 -15.50 -8.80 0.96
N TYR A 67 -16.29 -7.72 0.98
CA TYR A 67 -17.69 -7.79 1.42
C TYR A 67 -18.55 -8.64 0.48
N ARG A 68 -18.38 -8.51 -0.84
CA ARG A 68 -19.08 -9.37 -1.82
C ARG A 68 -18.79 -10.85 -1.64
N LEU A 69 -17.59 -11.19 -1.17
CA LEU A 69 -17.14 -12.56 -0.94
C LEU A 69 -17.32 -13.03 0.51
N GLN A 70 -17.88 -12.21 1.40
CA GLN A 70 -18.00 -12.49 2.84
C GLN A 70 -16.66 -12.89 3.49
N LYS A 71 -15.58 -12.19 3.11
CA LYS A 71 -14.22 -12.40 3.63
C LYS A 71 -13.90 -11.40 4.73
N ASP A 72 -14.50 -11.59 5.89
CA ASP A 72 -14.36 -10.67 7.03
C ASP A 72 -12.92 -10.54 7.53
N ASP A 73 -12.10 -11.58 7.38
CA ASP A 73 -10.68 -11.55 7.73
C ASP A 73 -9.89 -10.53 6.90
N ILE A 74 -10.21 -10.42 5.61
CA ILE A 74 -9.59 -9.44 4.69
C ILE A 74 -10.11 -8.04 4.98
N VAL A 75 -11.41 -7.90 5.26
CA VAL A 75 -12.02 -6.62 5.68
C VAL A 75 -11.29 -6.05 6.88
N LEU A 76 -11.08 -6.86 7.93
CA LEU A 76 -10.38 -6.45 9.15
C LEU A 76 -8.94 -6.03 8.89
N LYS A 77 -8.22 -6.70 7.99
CA LYS A 77 -6.86 -6.31 7.60
C LYS A 77 -6.82 -4.93 6.95
N PHE A 78 -7.78 -4.61 6.08
CA PHE A 78 -7.84 -3.30 5.45
C PHE A 78 -8.18 -2.18 6.45
N TYR A 79 -9.11 -2.42 7.39
CA TYR A 79 -9.36 -1.46 8.46
C TYR A 79 -8.12 -1.24 9.32
N ALA A 80 -7.44 -2.30 9.77
CA ALA A 80 -6.23 -2.18 10.59
C ALA A 80 -5.09 -1.39 9.92
N LEU A 81 -5.05 -1.32 8.58
CA LEU A 81 -4.06 -0.54 7.83
C LEU A 81 -4.46 0.92 7.59
N LEU A 82 -5.76 1.22 7.61
CA LEU A 82 -6.31 2.50 7.13
C LEU A 82 -7.02 3.32 8.22
N THR A 83 -7.18 2.78 9.43
CA THR A 83 -7.81 3.43 10.59
C THR A 83 -7.07 3.08 11.88
#